data_AF-A0A8T1UYZ8-F1
#
_entry.id   AF-A0A8T1UYZ8-F1
#
_cell.length_a   1.000
_cell.length_b   1.000
_cell.length_c   1.000
_cell.angle_alpha   90.00
_cell.angle_beta   90.00
_cell.angle_gamma   90.00
#
_symmetry.space_group_name_H-M   'P 1'
#
loop_
_entity.id
_entity.type
_entity.pdbx_description
1 polymer ?
#
loop_
_entity_poly.entity_id
_entity_poly.type
_entity_poly.pdbx_seq_one_letter_code
_entity_poly.pdbx_strand_id
1 'polypeptide(L)'
;MTRGKPLTPQEKCRIVKAHEYFTSEEKAGRSWDVGTRERVAACLDIGLATVARVISFWNKNPGTNLLRRSAHVIASTRHPSSEE
;
A
#
# COMPACT_ATOMS: atom_id res chain seq x y z
N MET A 1 24.63 -0.68 0.98
CA MET A 1 23.24 -0.27 0.67
C MET A 1 22.32 -0.86 1.73
N THR A 2 21.79 -0.06 2.64
CA THR A 2 20.90 -0.54 3.70
C THR A 2 19.58 -0.95 3.07
N ARG A 3 19.23 -2.24 3.14
CA ARG A 3 17.96 -2.75 2.61
C ARG A 3 16.84 -2.20 3.51
N GLY A 4 16.04 -1.26 2.99
CA GLY A 4 14.91 -0.70 3.73
C GLY A 4 13.92 -1.78 4.18
N LYS A 5 13.21 -1.51 5.28
CA LYS A 5 12.18 -2.42 5.79
C LYS A 5 11.14 -2.71 4.70
N PRO A 6 10.75 -3.98 4.48
CA PRO A 6 9.68 -4.31 3.55
C PRO A 6 8.37 -3.64 3.96
N LEU A 7 7.62 -3.10 2.99
CA LEU A 7 6.28 -2.58 3.25
C LEU A 7 5.35 -3.71 3.73
N THR A 8 4.64 -3.43 4.81
CA THR A 8 3.53 -4.22 5.32
C THR A 8 2.35 -4.22 4.32
N PRO A 9 1.47 -5.23 4.36
CA PRO A 9 0.26 -5.24 3.54
C PRO A 9 -0.62 -3.99 3.74
N GLN A 10 -0.71 -3.49 4.98
CA GLN A 10 -1.47 -2.30 5.34
C GLN A 10 -0.89 -1.03 4.69
N GLU A 11 0.43 -0.85 4.71
CA GLU A 11 1.08 0.28 4.03
C GLU A 11 0.85 0.23 2.52
N LYS A 12 0.98 -0.95 1.89
CA LYS A 12 0.67 -1.11 0.47
C LYS A 12 -0.78 -0.77 0.16
N CYS A 13 -1.71 -1.16 1.03
CA CYS A 13 -3.14 -0.82 0.88
C CYS A 13 -3.40 0.69 1.01
N ARG A 14 -2.72 1.39 1.94
CA ARG A 14 -2.82 2.85 2.07
C ARG A 14 -2.31 3.56 0.80
N ILE A 15 -1.18 3.12 0.24
CA ILE A 15 -0.64 3.66 -1.03
C ILE A 15 -1.66 3.51 -2.16
N VAL A 16 -2.27 2.33 -2.29
CA VAL A 16 -3.29 2.06 -3.32
C VAL A 16 -4.51 2.97 -3.16
N LYS A 17 -5.07 3.05 -1.95
CA LYS A 17 -6.24 3.91 -1.69
C LYS A 17 -5.95 5.40 -1.92
N ALA A 18 -4.78 5.87 -1.51
CA ALA A 18 -4.36 7.24 -1.75
C ALA A 18 -4.21 7.52 -3.26
N HIS A 19 -3.66 6.57 -4.02
CA HIS A 19 -3.56 6.69 -5.47
C HIS A 19 -4.93 6.74 -6.14
N GLU A 20 -5.89 5.89 -5.74
CA GLU A 20 -7.27 5.94 -6.23
C GLU A 20 -7.92 7.30 -5.96
N TYR A 21 -7.78 7.80 -4.73
CA TYR A 21 -8.29 9.11 -4.34
C TYR A 21 -7.69 10.23 -5.21
N PHE A 22 -6.36 10.31 -5.32
CA PHE A 22 -5.73 11.37 -6.11
C PHE A 22 -5.96 11.23 -7.62
N THR A 23 -6.16 10.01 -8.13
CA THR A 23 -6.62 9.79 -9.51
C THR A 23 -8.03 10.35 -9.72
N SER A 24 -8.92 10.20 -8.74
CA SER A 24 -10.27 10.78 -8.81
C SER A 24 -10.25 12.30 -8.74
N GLU A 25 -9.35 12.88 -7.93
CA GLU A 25 -9.13 14.33 -7.86
C GLU A 25 -8.56 14.88 -9.17
N GLU A 26 -7.62 14.18 -9.81
CA GLU A 26 -7.07 14.53 -11.12
C GLU A 26 -8.16 14.55 -12.19
N LYS A 27 -9.01 13.51 -12.23
CA LYS A 27 -10.18 13.48 -13.13
C LYS A 27 -11.18 14.60 -12.87
N ALA A 28 -11.27 15.07 -11.62
CA ALA A 28 -12.11 16.21 -11.23
C ALA A 28 -11.43 17.57 -11.49
N GLY A 29 -10.23 17.62 -12.07
CA GLY A 29 -9.49 18.87 -12.31
C GLY A 29 -8.84 19.48 -11.07
N ARG A 30 -8.74 18.73 -9.96
CA ARG A 30 -8.16 19.16 -8.67
C ARG A 30 -6.73 18.64 -8.48
N SER A 31 -5.95 18.54 -9.56
CA SER A 31 -4.55 18.10 -9.53
C SER A 31 -3.56 19.22 -9.25
N TRP A 32 -3.91 20.48 -9.59
CA TRP A 32 -3.03 21.65 -9.47
C TRP A 32 -1.66 21.41 -10.15
N ASP A 33 -1.66 20.74 -11.30
CA ASP A 33 -0.48 20.33 -12.07
C ASP A 33 0.51 19.40 -11.35
N VAL A 34 0.13 18.85 -10.18
CA VAL A 34 0.94 17.87 -9.45
C VAL A 34 0.52 16.45 -9.83
N GLY A 35 1.49 15.64 -10.25
CA GLY A 35 1.26 14.24 -10.58
C GLY A 35 0.70 13.42 -9.42
N THR A 36 -0.18 12.48 -9.75
CA THR A 36 -0.89 11.64 -8.76
C THR A 36 0.07 10.88 -7.85
N ARG A 37 1.22 10.39 -8.35
CA ARG A 37 2.18 9.60 -7.55
C ARG A 37 2.97 10.46 -6.57
N GLU A 38 3.30 11.68 -6.99
CA GLU A 38 3.98 12.70 -6.20
C GLU A 38 3.09 13.12 -5.03
N ARG A 39 1.79 13.31 -5.27
CA ARG A 39 0.80 13.58 -4.22
C ARG A 39 0.70 12.44 -3.21
N VAL A 40 0.69 11.18 -3.66
CA VAL A 40 0.71 10.01 -2.76
C VAL A 40 1.99 9.98 -1.92
N ALA A 41 3.14 10.21 -2.54
CA ALA A 41 4.44 10.20 -1.88
C ALA A 41 4.51 11.25 -0.77
N ALA A 42 4.07 12.48 -1.05
CA ALA A 42 4.00 13.56 -0.08
C ALA A 42 2.96 13.29 1.02
N CYS A 43 1.77 12.78 0.66
CA CYS A 43 0.68 12.54 1.61
C CYS A 43 1.01 11.44 2.64
N LEU A 44 1.77 10.42 2.24
CA LEU A 44 2.09 9.27 3.10
C LEU A 44 3.51 9.31 3.67
N ASP A 45 4.31 10.32 3.31
CA ASP A 45 5.75 10.41 3.61
C ASP A 45 6.51 9.14 3.17
N ILE A 46 6.31 8.75 1.91
CA ILE A 46 6.92 7.56 1.30
C ILE A 46 7.63 7.97 0.01
N GLY A 47 8.83 7.46 -0.20
CA GLY A 47 9.61 7.73 -1.41
C GLY A 47 8.85 7.39 -2.70
N LEU A 48 8.90 8.29 -3.69
CA LEU A 48 8.22 8.17 -4.98
C LEU A 48 8.50 6.84 -5.71
N ALA A 49 9.74 6.35 -5.67
CA ALA A 49 10.12 5.08 -6.26
C ALA A 49 9.37 3.89 -5.63
N THR A 50 9.07 3.95 -4.33
CA THR A 50 8.31 2.93 -3.63
C THR A 50 6.83 2.97 -4.05
N VAL A 51 6.24 4.16 -4.14
CA VAL A 51 4.88 4.35 -4.68
C VAL A 51 4.78 3.77 -6.09
N ALA A 52 5.71 4.14 -6.98
CA ALA A 52 5.73 3.64 -8.35
C ALA A 52 5.77 2.10 -8.41
N ARG A 53 6.63 1.45 -7.61
CA ARG A 53 6.71 -0.03 -7.55
C ARG A 53 5.39 -0.66 -7.09
N VAL A 54 4.75 -0.12 -6.05
CA VAL A 54 3.48 -0.65 -5.52
C VAL A 54 2.37 -0.52 -6.56
N ILE A 55 2.24 0.64 -7.20
CA ILE A 55 1.21 0.88 -8.22
C ILE A 55 1.47 0.03 -9.47
N SER A 56 2.71 -0.10 -9.93
CA SER A 56 3.04 -1.00 -11.05
C SER A 56 2.72 -2.46 -10.73
N PHE A 57 2.99 -2.92 -9.50
CA PHE A 57 2.63 -4.27 -9.07
C PHE A 57 1.11 -4.47 -9.07
N TRP A 58 0.36 -3.48 -8.59
CA TRP A 58 -1.10 -3.55 -8.53
C TRP A 58 -1.75 -3.51 -9.91
N ASN A 59 -1.31 -2.63 -10.80
CA ASN A 59 -1.83 -2.56 -12.18
C ASN A 59 -1.61 -3.85 -12.98
N LYS A 60 -0.53 -4.59 -12.67
CA LYS A 60 -0.25 -5.91 -13.26
C LYS A 60 -1.10 -7.04 -12.66
N ASN A 61 -1.72 -6.80 -11.51
CA ASN A 61 -2.50 -7.79 -10.75
C ASN A 61 -3.85 -7.19 -10.28
N PRO A 62 -4.74 -6.78 -11.21
CA PRO A 62 -6.06 -6.29 -10.84
C PRO A 62 -6.82 -7.41 -10.12
N GLY A 63 -7.18 -7.19 -8.85
CA GLY A 63 -7.89 -8.19 -8.02
C GLY A 63 -7.07 -8.87 -6.93
N THR A 64 -5.74 -8.65 -6.85
CA THR A 64 -4.99 -9.06 -5.66
C THR A 64 -5.33 -8.12 -4.49
N ASN A 65 -6.38 -8.48 -3.74
CA ASN A 65 -6.73 -7.84 -2.48
C ASN A 65 -5.56 -7.97 -1.49
N LEU A 66 -4.73 -6.92 -1.40
CA LEU A 66 -3.67 -6.80 -0.38
C LEU A 66 -4.24 -6.92 1.05
N LEU A 67 -5.55 -6.69 1.22
CA LEU A 67 -6.31 -6.93 2.44
C LEU A 67 -6.33 -8.41 2.87
N ARG A 68 -6.29 -9.38 1.93
CA ARG A 68 -6.45 -10.82 2.26
C ARG A 68 -5.20 -11.47 2.85
N ARG A 69 -4.03 -10.81 2.78
CA ARG A 69 -2.77 -11.32 3.38
C ARG A 69 -2.51 -10.82 4.80
N SER A 70 -3.27 -9.84 5.29
CA SER A 70 -3.17 -9.36 6.68
C SER A 70 -3.82 -10.32 7.68
N ALA A 71 -4.81 -11.11 7.23
CA ALA A 71 -5.57 -12.01 8.10
C ALA A 71 -4.83 -13.32 8.46
N HIS A 72 -3.79 -13.71 7.73
CA HIS A 72 -3.16 -15.03 7.92
C HIS A 72 -2.02 -15.05 8.94
N VAL A 73 -1.53 -13.88 9.39
CA VAL A 73 -0.44 -13.80 10.38
C VAL A 73 -0.96 -13.84 11.83
N ILE A 74 -2.23 -13.52 12.08
CA ILE A 74 -2.78 -13.46 13.45
C ILE A 74 -3.27 -14.85 13.93
N ALA A 75 -3.52 -15.80 13.02
CA ALA A 75 -4.08 -17.10 13.37
C ALA A 75 -3.04 -18.13 13.88
N SER A 76 -1.74 -17.84 13.86
CA SER A 76 -0.68 -18.84 14.14
C SER A 76 0.06 -18.66 15.46
N THR A 77 -0.43 -17.85 16.40
CA THR A 77 0.19 -17.66 17.74
C THR A 77 -0.71 -18.06 18.90
N ARG A 78 -1.74 -18.89 18.69
CA ARG A 78 -2.40 -19.57 19.80
C ARG A 78 -1.87 -21.00 19.91
N HIS A 79 -0.75 -21.10 20.61
CA HIS A 79 -0.33 -22.32 21.29
C HIS A 79 -1.26 -22.47 22.51
N PRO A 80 -2.12 -23.49 22.64
CA PRO A 80 -2.49 -23.94 23.96
C PRO A 80 -1.25 -24.65 24.51
N SER A 81 -0.60 -23.98 25.45
CA SER A 81 0.34 -24.61 26.38
C SER A 81 -0.41 -25.68 27.17
N SER A 82 0.28 -26.79 27.46
CA SER A 82 -0.18 -27.88 28.30
C SER A 82 -0.89 -27.41 29.57
N GLU A 83 -1.98 -28.07 29.92
CA GLU A 83 -2.28 -28.42 31.30
C GLU A 83 -2.57 -29.93 31.31
N GLU A 84 -1.92 -30.62 32.25
CA GLU A 84 -2.00 -32.07 32.53
C GLU A 84 -3.41 -32.56 32.84
#